data_AF-A0AAP0CPR3-F1
#
_entry.id   AF-A0AAP0CPR3-F1
#
_cell.length_a   1.000
_cell.length_b   1.000
_cell.length_c   1.000
_cell.angle_alpha   90.00
_cell.angle_beta   90.00
_cell.angle_gamma   90.00
#
_symmetry.space_group_name_H-M   'P 1'
#
loop_
_entity.id
_entity.type
_entity.pdbx_description
1 polymer ?
#
loop_
_entity_poly.entity_id
_entity_poly.type
_entity_poly.pdbx_seq_one_letter_code
_entity_poly.pdbx_strand_id
1 'polypeptide(L)'
;MSFDRGKEPADHGSSRDAPPSPSRYESQKRRDWNTFGQYLRSQRPPVHISQCNSNHVLEFLSYLDQFGKTKVHLQGCIFYGHPEPPAPCACPLRQAWGSLDSLIGRLRAAYEENGGSPESNPFATNAIRVYLREVKECQAKARGIPYKKKKKGTTKGGEDSSST
;
A
#
# COMPACT_ATOMS: atom_id res chain seq x y z
N MET A 1 57.71 -42.96 24.00
CA MET A 1 57.98 -41.56 24.38
C MET A 1 56.82 -40.74 23.89
N SER A 2 56.07 -40.23 24.84
CA SER A 2 54.79 -39.52 24.74
C SER A 2 54.85 -38.29 23.84
N PHE A 3 53.72 -37.93 23.21
CA PHE A 3 53.21 -36.55 23.18
C PHE A 3 51.69 -36.58 22.93
N ASP A 4 50.94 -36.54 24.03
CA ASP A 4 49.56 -36.10 24.10
C ASP A 4 49.43 -34.66 23.59
N ARG A 5 48.44 -34.38 22.75
CA ARG A 5 48.03 -33.01 22.44
C ARG A 5 46.54 -32.87 22.74
N GLY A 6 46.28 -32.39 23.95
CA GLY A 6 44.96 -32.11 24.49
C GLY A 6 44.17 -31.13 23.61
N LYS A 7 42.88 -31.42 23.47
CA LYS A 7 41.89 -30.59 22.79
C LYS A 7 41.02 -29.95 23.87
N GLU A 8 41.27 -28.66 24.12
CA GLU A 8 40.45 -27.81 24.99
C GLU A 8 39.04 -27.62 24.39
N PRO A 9 37.96 -27.74 25.16
CA PRO A 9 36.64 -27.26 24.76
C PRO A 9 36.52 -25.76 25.09
N ALA A 10 36.37 -24.92 24.07
CA ALA A 10 35.95 -23.54 24.26
C ALA A 10 34.43 -23.51 24.46
N ASP A 11 34.00 -23.25 25.70
CA ASP A 11 32.65 -22.83 26.05
C ASP A 11 32.56 -21.28 26.01
N HIS A 12 31.34 -20.76 25.84
CA HIS A 12 30.91 -19.36 25.92
C HIS A 12 30.95 -18.51 24.64
N GLY A 13 29.87 -18.63 23.86
CA GLY A 13 29.38 -17.59 22.96
C GLY A 13 27.87 -17.43 23.10
N SER A 14 27.39 -16.92 24.25
CA SER A 14 26.00 -16.52 24.44
C SER A 14 25.67 -15.41 23.43
N SER A 15 25.06 -15.80 22.31
CA SER A 15 24.54 -14.86 21.33
C SER A 15 23.42 -14.08 21.99
N ARG A 16 23.70 -12.82 22.31
CA ARG A 16 22.68 -11.84 22.69
C ARG A 16 21.66 -11.81 21.55
N ASP A 17 20.46 -12.31 21.82
CA ASP A 17 19.32 -12.29 20.92
C ASP A 17 18.99 -10.81 20.63
N ALA A 18 19.54 -10.29 19.53
CA ALA A 18 19.13 -8.99 19.02
C ALA A 18 17.66 -9.13 18.60
N PRO A 19 16.78 -8.19 19.00
CA PRO A 19 15.37 -8.31 18.67
C PRO A 19 15.22 -8.51 17.16
N PRO A 20 14.39 -9.48 16.72
CA PRO A 20 14.27 -9.81 15.31
C PRO A 20 13.93 -8.57 14.50
N SER A 21 14.65 -8.34 13.41
CA SER A 21 14.40 -7.20 12.54
C SER A 21 12.93 -7.22 12.11
N PRO A 22 12.20 -6.09 12.22
CA PRO A 22 10.78 -6.06 11.88
C PRO A 22 10.58 -6.49 10.43
N SER A 23 9.48 -7.20 10.16
CA SER A 23 9.16 -7.64 8.80
C SER A 23 9.17 -6.47 7.82
N ARG A 24 9.37 -6.75 6.53
CA ARG A 24 9.31 -5.72 5.48
C ARG A 24 8.00 -4.91 5.54
N TYR A 25 6.89 -5.58 5.84
CA TYR A 25 5.59 -4.95 6.01
C TYR A 25 5.58 -3.99 7.20
N GLU A 26 6.05 -4.44 8.36
CA GLU A 26 6.12 -3.63 9.59
C GLU A 26 6.98 -2.38 9.41
N SER A 27 8.15 -2.54 8.79
CA SER A 27 9.03 -1.42 8.46
C SER A 27 8.36 -0.41 7.52
N GLN A 28 7.59 -0.88 6.53
CA GLN A 28 6.85 0.00 5.62
C GLN A 28 5.72 0.74 6.34
N LYS A 29 4.91 0.02 7.13
CA LYS A 29 3.81 0.57 7.90
C LYS A 29 4.29 1.67 8.85
N ARG A 30 5.39 1.43 9.56
CA ARG A 30 6.01 2.44 10.44
C ARG A 30 6.46 3.70 9.69
N ARG A 31 7.06 3.55 8.49
CA ARG A 31 7.46 4.69 7.66
C ARG A 31 6.26 5.51 7.21
N ASP A 32 5.22 4.83 6.76
CA ASP A 32 4.00 5.47 6.29
C ASP A 32 3.29 6.22 7.43
N TRP A 33 3.22 5.60 8.61
CA TRP A 33 2.68 6.22 9.82
C TRP A 33 3.45 7.48 10.21
N ASN A 34 4.78 7.40 10.24
CA ASN A 34 5.63 8.55 10.56
C ASN A 34 5.48 9.68 9.53
N THR A 35 5.37 9.33 8.24
CA THR A 35 5.15 10.29 7.15
C THR A 35 3.82 11.01 7.33
N PHE A 36 2.75 10.26 7.64
CA PHE A 36 1.43 10.85 7.90
C PHE A 36 1.45 11.76 9.13
N GLY A 37 2.07 11.32 10.23
CA GLY A 37 2.21 12.15 11.43
C GLY A 37 3.01 13.43 11.18
N GLN A 38 4.05 13.38 10.33
CA GLN A 38 4.78 14.57 9.91
C GLN A 38 3.92 15.51 9.08
N TYR A 39 3.12 14.97 8.15
CA TYR A 39 2.16 15.75 7.36
C TYR A 39 1.15 16.49 8.23
N LEU A 40 0.60 15.84 9.27
CA LEU A 40 -0.34 16.48 10.18
C LEU A 40 0.32 17.63 10.97
N ARG A 41 1.57 17.45 11.42
CA ARG A 41 2.33 18.51 12.11
C ARG A 41 2.71 19.68 11.21
N SER A 42 2.81 19.49 9.90
CA SER A 42 3.10 20.57 8.95
C SER A 42 1.87 21.40 8.56
N GLN A 43 0.66 20.99 8.98
CA GLN A 43 -0.55 21.77 8.76
C GLN A 43 -0.53 23.10 9.52
N ARG A 44 -1.35 24.05 9.08
CA ARG A 44 -1.52 25.36 9.74
C ARG A 44 -3.00 25.59 10.05
N PRO A 45 -3.46 25.41 11.30
CA PRO A 45 -2.68 25.01 12.49
C PRO A 45 -2.23 23.53 12.45
N PRO A 46 -1.17 23.15 13.20
CA PRO A 46 -0.76 21.75 13.31
C PRO A 46 -1.89 20.88 13.87
N VAL A 47 -2.06 19.69 13.28
CA VAL A 47 -3.13 18.76 13.66
C VAL A 47 -2.55 17.62 14.49
N HIS A 48 -3.16 17.32 15.63
CA HIS A 48 -2.80 16.14 16.42
C HIS A 48 -3.53 14.91 15.90
N ILE A 49 -2.94 13.71 16.03
CA ILE A 49 -3.55 12.47 15.53
C ILE A 49 -4.94 12.20 16.15
N SER A 50 -5.14 12.59 17.41
CA SER A 50 -6.44 12.48 18.10
C SER A 50 -7.52 13.42 17.56
N GLN A 51 -7.14 14.47 16.84
CA GLN A 51 -8.03 15.42 16.17
C GLN A 51 -8.12 15.14 14.66
N CYS A 52 -7.38 14.14 14.17
CA CYS A 52 -7.42 13.73 12.78
C CYS A 52 -8.82 13.20 12.43
N ASN A 53 -9.27 13.51 11.21
CA ASN A 53 -10.53 13.06 10.67
C ASN A 53 -10.34 12.71 9.19
N SER A 54 -11.40 12.22 8.54
CA SER A 54 -11.32 11.78 7.14
C SER A 54 -10.85 12.86 6.16
N ASN A 55 -11.10 14.15 6.42
CA ASN A 55 -10.69 15.22 5.51
C ASN A 55 -9.17 15.38 5.50
N HIS A 56 -8.52 15.36 6.67
CA HIS A 56 -7.06 15.38 6.76
C HIS A 56 -6.42 14.19 6.02
N VAL A 57 -7.07 13.02 6.06
CA VAL A 57 -6.62 11.84 5.31
C VAL A 57 -6.78 12.06 3.80
N LEU A 58 -7.91 12.60 3.33
CA LEU A 58 -8.13 12.89 1.90
C LEU A 58 -7.15 13.93 1.36
N GLU A 59 -6.89 14.98 2.13
CA GLU A 59 -5.89 16.00 1.80
C GLU A 59 -4.49 15.39 1.75
N PHE A 60 -4.15 14.51 2.69
CA PHE A 60 -2.89 13.78 2.65
C PHE A 60 -2.76 12.92 1.38
N LEU A 61 -3.80 12.18 1.00
CA LEU A 61 -3.76 11.37 -0.23
C LEU A 61 -3.61 12.26 -1.48
N SER A 62 -4.22 13.44 -1.48
CA SER A 62 -4.07 14.43 -2.56
C SER A 62 -2.66 15.04 -2.57
N TYR A 63 -2.10 15.32 -1.39
CA TYR A 63 -0.73 15.81 -1.23
C TYR A 63 0.30 14.84 -1.82
N LEU A 64 0.09 13.52 -1.69
CA LEU A 64 0.98 12.50 -2.24
C LEU A 64 1.06 12.49 -3.77
N ASP A 65 0.09 13.08 -4.48
CA ASP A 65 0.14 13.15 -5.94
C ASP A 65 1.32 13.98 -6.46
N GLN A 66 1.86 14.90 -5.65
CA GLN A 66 3.08 15.67 -5.96
C GLN A 66 4.32 14.76 -6.16
N PHE A 67 4.31 13.59 -5.54
CA PHE A 67 5.37 12.58 -5.66
C PHE A 67 4.92 11.39 -6.52
N GLY A 68 3.80 11.55 -7.22
CA GLY A 68 3.22 10.55 -8.09
C GLY A 68 4.12 10.22 -9.28
N LYS A 69 4.06 8.97 -9.73
CA LYS A 69 4.78 8.50 -10.93
C LYS A 69 3.85 8.02 -12.04
N THR A 70 2.55 7.95 -11.76
CA THR A 70 1.57 7.49 -12.74
C THR A 70 1.02 8.68 -13.52
N LYS A 71 1.14 8.67 -14.85
CA LYS A 71 0.42 9.62 -15.70
C LYS A 71 -1.08 9.30 -15.68
N VAL A 72 -1.91 10.27 -15.31
CA VAL A 72 -3.37 10.14 -15.32
C VAL A 72 -3.95 11.15 -16.29
N HIS A 73 -4.42 10.66 -17.43
CA HIS A 73 -5.02 11.51 -18.47
C HIS A 73 -6.35 12.10 -17.98
N LEU A 74 -6.51 13.42 -18.13
CA LEU A 74 -7.77 14.12 -17.86
C LEU A 74 -8.76 13.89 -19.01
N GLN A 75 -10.06 13.97 -18.76
CA GLN A 75 -11.12 13.70 -19.76
C GLN A 75 -10.95 14.47 -21.08
N GLY A 76 -10.39 15.68 -21.05
CA GLY A 76 -10.12 16.49 -22.25
C GLY A 76 -8.77 16.20 -22.95
N CYS A 77 -8.00 15.23 -22.48
CA CYS A 77 -6.73 14.86 -23.09
C CYS A 77 -6.98 13.99 -24.34
N ILE A 78 -6.26 14.28 -25.43
CA ILE A 78 -6.32 13.48 -26.67
C ILE A 78 -5.92 12.01 -26.47
N PHE A 79 -5.20 11.71 -25.39
CA PHE A 79 -4.78 10.35 -25.03
C PHE A 79 -5.67 9.72 -23.95
N TYR A 80 -6.77 10.36 -23.56
CA TYR A 80 -7.69 9.78 -22.60
C TYR A 80 -8.26 8.46 -23.12
N GLY A 81 -8.09 7.38 -22.38
CA GLY A 81 -8.54 6.06 -22.81
C GLY A 81 -7.57 5.37 -23.78
N HIS A 82 -6.35 5.87 -23.95
CA HIS A 82 -5.32 5.25 -24.79
C HIS A 82 -4.29 4.50 -23.91
N PRO A 83 -4.19 3.16 -23.98
CA PRO A 83 -3.28 2.38 -23.12
C PRO A 83 -1.81 2.69 -23.33
N GLU A 84 -1.43 2.95 -24.58
CA GLU A 84 -0.05 3.24 -24.98
C GLU A 84 -0.02 4.52 -25.82
N PRO A 85 0.04 5.71 -25.19
CA PRO A 85 -0.01 6.97 -25.91
C PRO A 85 1.27 7.17 -26.75
N PRO A 86 1.16 7.51 -28.04
CA PRO A 86 2.30 7.63 -28.95
C PRO A 86 3.17 8.88 -28.71
N ALA A 87 2.72 9.81 -27.87
CA ALA A 87 3.41 11.06 -27.56
C ALA A 87 3.12 11.53 -26.12
N PRO A 88 3.98 12.38 -25.52
CA PRO A 88 3.76 12.90 -24.16
C PRO A 88 2.59 13.91 -24.10
N CYS A 89 2.05 14.11 -22.90
CA CYS A 89 1.06 15.16 -22.62
C CYS A 89 1.30 15.86 -21.28
N ALA A 90 0.68 17.03 -21.14
CA ALA A 90 0.73 17.87 -19.94
C ALA A 90 -0.13 17.36 -18.77
N CYS A 91 -0.74 16.17 -18.88
CA CYS A 91 -1.55 15.62 -17.79
C CYS A 91 -0.69 15.39 -16.53
N PRO A 92 -1.26 15.54 -15.33
CA PRO A 92 -0.52 15.43 -14.09
C PRO A 92 0.00 14.00 -13.85
N LEU A 93 1.09 13.91 -13.10
CA LEU A 93 1.48 12.67 -12.45
C LEU A 93 0.74 12.57 -11.12
N ARG A 94 0.30 11.35 -10.77
CA ARG A 94 -0.44 11.05 -9.54
C ARG A 94 0.03 9.71 -8.96
N GLN A 95 -0.38 9.43 -7.74
CA GLN A 95 -0.19 8.11 -7.14
C GLN A 95 -1.01 7.06 -7.89
N ALA A 96 -0.47 5.86 -8.04
CA ALA A 96 -1.25 4.75 -8.56
C ALA A 96 -2.32 4.35 -7.53
N TRP A 97 -3.53 4.02 -8.00
CA TRP A 97 -4.62 3.54 -7.12
C TRP A 97 -4.16 2.44 -6.16
N GLY A 98 -3.46 1.41 -6.66
CA GLY A 98 -3.00 0.30 -5.82
C GLY A 98 -2.01 0.71 -4.72
N SER A 99 -1.23 1.78 -4.96
CA SER A 99 -0.31 2.33 -3.95
C SER A 99 -1.09 3.05 -2.84
N LEU A 100 -2.11 3.83 -3.19
CA LEU A 100 -2.98 4.51 -2.22
C LEU A 100 -3.79 3.51 -1.40
N ASP A 101 -4.37 2.49 -2.04
CA ASP A 101 -5.15 1.45 -1.36
C ASP A 101 -4.31 0.68 -0.33
N SER A 102 -3.10 0.25 -0.74
CA SER A 102 -2.17 -0.42 0.15
C SER A 102 -1.67 0.48 1.29
N LEU A 103 -1.47 1.78 1.03
CA LEU A 103 -1.09 2.76 2.05
C LEU A 103 -2.20 2.91 3.10
N ILE A 104 -3.45 3.07 2.67
CA ILE A 104 -4.59 3.19 3.58
C ILE A 104 -4.76 1.93 4.42
N GLY A 105 -4.57 0.73 3.84
CA GLY A 105 -4.58 -0.51 4.60
C GLY A 105 -3.53 -0.53 5.72
N ARG A 106 -2.31 -0.08 5.43
CA ARG A 106 -1.23 0.03 6.44
C ARG A 106 -1.53 1.10 7.49
N LEU A 107 -2.06 2.25 7.11
CA LEU A 107 -2.39 3.32 8.06
C LEU A 107 -3.56 2.95 8.98
N ARG A 108 -4.55 2.17 8.50
CA ARG A 108 -5.59 1.59 9.36
C ARG A 108 -4.99 0.72 10.46
N ALA A 109 -4.15 -0.24 10.07
CA ALA A 109 -3.48 -1.13 11.02
C ALA A 109 -2.57 -0.36 11.99
N ALA A 110 -1.82 0.63 11.48
CA ALA A 110 -0.96 1.48 12.31
C ALA A 110 -1.77 2.26 13.35
N TYR A 111 -2.94 2.80 12.98
CA TYR A 111 -3.81 3.53 13.90
C TYR A 111 -4.26 2.66 15.08
N GLU A 112 -4.68 1.42 14.80
CA GLU A 112 -5.11 0.46 15.83
C GLU A 112 -3.96 0.07 16.77
N GLU A 113 -2.77 -0.18 16.23
CA GLU A 113 -1.58 -0.47 17.02
C GLU A 113 -1.09 0.71 17.88
N ASN A 114 -1.44 1.93 17.52
CA ASN A 114 -1.16 3.14 18.30
C ASN A 114 -2.30 3.50 19.26
N GLY A 115 -3.17 2.53 19.60
CA GLY A 115 -4.22 2.67 20.61
C GLY A 115 -5.54 3.25 20.08
N GLY A 116 -5.66 3.45 18.77
CA GLY A 116 -6.91 3.88 18.15
C GLY A 116 -7.95 2.75 18.07
N SER A 117 -9.23 3.06 18.19
CA SER A 117 -10.28 2.05 18.01
C SER A 117 -10.68 1.90 16.54
N PRO A 118 -11.09 0.71 16.07
CA PRO A 118 -11.59 0.51 14.72
C PRO A 118 -12.77 1.42 14.34
N GLU A 119 -13.65 1.72 15.30
CA GLU A 119 -14.87 2.53 15.10
C GLU A 119 -14.55 4.02 14.88
N SER A 120 -13.49 4.51 15.52
CA SER A 120 -13.03 5.90 15.41
C SER A 120 -11.97 6.10 14.32
N ASN A 121 -11.62 5.05 13.58
CA ASN A 121 -10.49 5.05 12.66
C ASN A 121 -10.74 5.98 11.45
N PRO A 122 -10.00 7.10 11.31
CA PRO A 122 -10.25 8.09 10.25
C PRO A 122 -9.98 7.53 8.84
N PHE A 123 -9.12 6.51 8.75
CA PHE A 123 -8.78 5.84 7.50
C PHE A 123 -9.86 4.83 7.07
N ALA A 124 -10.75 4.40 7.97
CA ALA A 124 -11.79 3.39 7.74
C ALA A 124 -13.17 3.99 7.37
N THR A 125 -13.27 5.32 7.31
CA THR A 125 -14.53 6.02 7.03
C THR A 125 -15.07 5.78 5.61
N ASN A 126 -16.36 6.03 5.42
CA ASN A 126 -16.99 5.88 4.11
C ASN A 126 -16.40 6.83 3.05
N ALA A 127 -16.02 8.04 3.46
CA ALA A 127 -15.39 9.02 2.57
C ALA A 127 -14.11 8.47 1.92
N ILE A 128 -13.26 7.78 2.69
CA ILE A 128 -12.04 7.17 2.14
C ILE A 128 -12.36 6.05 1.15
N ARG A 129 -13.38 5.23 1.44
CA ARG A 129 -13.81 4.16 0.53
C ARG A 129 -14.34 4.68 -0.79
N VAL A 130 -15.13 5.76 -0.75
CA VAL A 130 -15.66 6.42 -1.95
C VAL A 130 -14.51 7.02 -2.77
N TYR A 131 -13.61 7.76 -2.12
CA TYR A 131 -12.44 8.34 -2.78
C TYR A 131 -11.59 7.30 -3.50
N LEU A 132 -11.23 6.18 -2.83
CA LEU A 132 -10.44 5.12 -3.45
C LEU A 132 -11.15 4.47 -4.65
N ARG A 133 -12.49 4.34 -4.59
CA ARG A 133 -13.30 3.84 -5.72
C ARG A 133 -13.25 4.80 -6.90
N GLU A 134 -13.46 6.08 -6.66
CA GLU A 134 -13.42 7.12 -7.70
C GLU A 134 -12.04 7.18 -8.36
N VAL A 135 -10.96 7.16 -7.56
CA VAL A 135 -9.60 7.12 -8.10
C VAL A 135 -9.37 5.89 -8.97
N LYS A 136 -9.85 4.71 -8.53
CA LYS A 136 -9.76 3.47 -9.31
C LYS A 136 -10.44 3.61 -10.67
N GLU A 137 -11.67 4.13 -10.67
CA GLU A 137 -12.47 4.29 -11.89
C GLU A 137 -11.88 5.33 -12.83
N CYS A 138 -11.47 6.48 -12.30
CA CYS A 138 -10.81 7.54 -13.07
C CYS A 138 -9.51 7.05 -13.72
N GLN A 139 -8.66 6.34 -12.98
CA GLN A 139 -7.42 5.80 -13.54
C GLN A 139 -7.66 4.68 -14.55
N ALA A 140 -8.65 3.81 -14.32
CA ALA A 140 -9.00 2.75 -15.27
C ALA A 140 -9.49 3.32 -16.61
N LYS A 141 -10.39 4.32 -16.57
CA LYS A 141 -10.88 5.01 -17.76
C LYS A 141 -9.76 5.78 -18.47
N ALA A 142 -8.94 6.52 -17.73
CA ALA A 142 -7.83 7.29 -18.28
C ALA A 142 -6.79 6.43 -19.02
N ARG A 143 -6.52 5.22 -18.53
CA ARG A 143 -5.60 4.26 -19.17
C ARG A 143 -6.24 3.44 -20.30
N GLY A 144 -7.55 3.54 -20.50
CA GLY A 144 -8.22 2.82 -21.58
C GLY A 144 -8.19 1.30 -21.47
N ILE A 145 -7.92 0.74 -20.29
CA ILE A 145 -7.87 -0.71 -20.11
C ILE A 145 -9.32 -1.21 -20.23
N PRO A 146 -9.69 -1.93 -21.30
CA PRO A 146 -11.02 -2.49 -21.40
C PRO A 146 -11.17 -3.50 -20.27
N TYR A 147 -12.26 -3.41 -19.50
CA TYR A 147 -12.57 -4.38 -18.46
C TYR A 147 -12.91 -5.73 -19.14
N LYS A 148 -11.89 -6.50 -19.55
CA LYS A 148 -12.07 -7.90 -19.92
C LYS A 148 -12.30 -8.66 -18.62
N LYS A 149 -13.58 -8.77 -18.24
CA LYS A 149 -14.05 -9.70 -17.21
C LYS A 149 -13.59 -11.09 -17.65
N LYS A 150 -12.51 -11.62 -17.06
CA LYS A 150 -12.16 -13.04 -17.23
C LYS A 150 -13.33 -13.83 -16.64
N LYS A 151 -14.24 -14.32 -17.49
CA LYS A 151 -15.13 -15.41 -17.13
C LYS A 151 -14.23 -16.56 -16.72
N LYS A 152 -14.19 -16.87 -15.42
CA LYS A 152 -13.58 -18.09 -14.92
C LYS A 152 -14.37 -19.22 -15.57
N GLY A 153 -13.79 -19.87 -16.58
CA GLY A 153 -14.37 -21.07 -17.16
C GLY A 153 -14.48 -22.10 -16.05
N THR A 154 -15.69 -22.45 -15.66
CA THR A 154 -15.95 -23.66 -14.90
C THR A 154 -15.62 -24.82 -15.83
N THR A 155 -14.38 -25.31 -15.78
CA THR A 155 -14.06 -26.66 -16.24
C THR A 155 -14.67 -27.63 -15.23
N LYS A 156 -15.94 -27.97 -15.46
CA LYS A 156 -16.52 -29.24 -15.01
C LYS A 156 -16.07 -30.31 -16.01
N GLY A 157 -15.58 -31.43 -15.52
CA GLY A 157 -15.24 -32.59 -16.33
C GLY A 157 -14.20 -33.46 -15.64
N GLY A 158 -14.53 -33.96 -14.44
CA GLY A 158 -13.87 -35.10 -13.84
C GLY A 158 -14.68 -36.36 -14.14
N GLU A 159 -13.96 -37.39 -14.56
CA GLU A 159 -14.21 -38.82 -14.33
C GLU A 159 -15.46 -39.45 -14.96
N ASP A 160 -15.24 -40.31 -15.97
CA ASP A 160 -15.83 -41.64 -15.98
C ASP A 160 -14.76 -42.65 -16.40
N SER A 161 -14.57 -43.62 -15.51
CA SER A 161 -13.66 -44.76 -15.61
C SER A 161 -14.32 -45.94 -16.34
N SER A 162 -13.47 -46.76 -16.95
CA SER A 162 -13.56 -48.23 -17.08
C SER A 162 -14.32 -48.88 -18.26
N SER A 163 -13.58 -49.88 -18.81
CA SER A 163 -14.01 -51.10 -19.52
C SER A 163 -14.50 -50.90 -20.96
N THR A 164 -13.89 -51.50 -21.98
CA THR A 164 -13.61 -52.94 -22.15
C THR A 164 -12.47 -53.14 -23.15
#